data_AF-A0A9P5M616-F1
#
_entry.id   AF-A0A9P5M616-F1
#
_cell.length_a   1.000
_cell.length_b   1.000
_cell.length_c   1.000
_cell.angle_alpha   90.00
_cell.angle_beta   90.00
_cell.angle_gamma   90.00
#
_symmetry.space_group_name_H-M   'P 1'
#
loop_
_entity.id
_entity.type
_entity.pdbx_description
1 polymer ?
#
loop_
_entity_poly.entity_id
_entity_poly.type
_entity_poly.pdbx_seq_one_letter_code
_entity_poly.pdbx_strand_id
1 'polypeptide(L)'
;MRFLGKWVLVRPGLDEVGHGGMGAGYMLLFYGTERLRVVITSTAITRRHWDETSNVVWVQDFAIKSAINSNPSPPLATRFTTTLANLLTHQRVHSALQSLSAASLLPPTLPTTSITALLSLFDFSRVKVALVASIPGKYDGWPAVMSVGHTGLMSTVNDLGMKVPKGSELSLDYLTSSLAPYTTQWLRQFEISAEGGDGHQKFMKLSSKARAALPVSGKFGVVYPTQKSIESMGPRLVCTFDSLTPNRKMARTRLL
;
A
#
# COMPACT_ATOMS: atom_id res chain seq x y z
N MET A 1 -17.81 5.70 13.38
CA MET A 1 -16.94 4.95 14.33
C MET A 1 -17.84 4.14 15.25
N ARG A 2 -17.41 2.96 15.72
CA ARG A 2 -18.21 2.11 16.62
C ARG A 2 -17.33 1.53 17.73
N PHE A 3 -17.76 1.66 18.98
CA PHE A 3 -17.14 0.95 20.10
C PHE A 3 -17.64 -0.49 20.18
N LEU A 4 -16.75 -1.42 20.46
CA LEU A 4 -17.00 -2.85 20.60
C LEU A 4 -16.26 -3.37 21.85
N GLY A 5 -16.65 -2.89 23.04
CA GLY A 5 -15.92 -3.15 24.28
C GLY A 5 -14.59 -2.38 24.30
N LYS A 6 -13.46 -3.09 24.45
CA LYS A 6 -12.11 -2.50 24.41
C LYS A 6 -11.60 -2.15 23.00
N TRP A 7 -12.47 -2.24 22.01
CA TRP A 7 -12.13 -2.05 20.60
C TRP A 7 -12.85 -0.84 20.01
N VAL A 8 -12.18 -0.13 19.12
CA VAL A 8 -12.78 0.92 18.29
C VAL A 8 -12.67 0.53 16.83
N LEU A 9 -13.81 0.43 16.16
CA LEU A 9 -13.90 0.25 14.72
C LEU A 9 -14.02 1.60 14.04
N VAL A 10 -13.04 1.91 13.18
CA VAL A 10 -13.08 3.02 12.24
C VAL A 10 -13.32 2.51 10.82
N ARG A 11 -14.06 3.30 10.04
CA ARG A 11 -14.26 3.06 8.62
C ARG A 11 -13.48 4.12 7.85
N PRO A 12 -12.56 3.73 6.95
CA PRO A 12 -11.87 4.68 6.09
C PRO A 12 -12.90 5.43 5.23
N GLY A 13 -12.62 6.70 4.91
CA GLY A 13 -13.46 7.48 4.01
C GLY A 13 -13.25 7.01 2.57
N LEU A 14 -14.11 6.13 2.08
CA LEU A 14 -14.11 5.67 0.68
C LEU A 14 -15.28 6.26 -0.12
N ASP A 15 -16.08 7.13 0.49
CA ASP A 15 -17.34 7.63 -0.07
C ASP A 15 -17.13 8.44 -1.36
N GLU A 16 -15.93 9.01 -1.55
CA GLU A 16 -15.57 9.82 -2.72
C GLU A 16 -15.04 8.98 -3.91
N VAL A 17 -14.77 7.70 -3.71
CA VAL A 17 -14.21 6.79 -4.74
C VAL A 17 -15.20 5.67 -5.04
N GLY A 18 -15.91 5.77 -6.17
CA GLY A 18 -17.05 4.90 -6.51
C GLY A 18 -16.79 3.39 -6.47
N HIS A 19 -15.56 2.94 -6.76
CA HIS A 19 -15.16 1.52 -6.75
C HIS A 19 -13.90 1.25 -5.90
N GLY A 20 -13.66 2.06 -4.86
CA GLY A 20 -12.50 1.91 -3.98
C GLY A 20 -12.65 0.76 -2.98
N GLY A 21 -11.53 0.12 -2.62
CA GLY A 21 -11.46 -0.90 -1.57
C GLY A 21 -10.20 -0.75 -0.71
N MET A 22 -10.30 -1.10 0.57
CA MET A 22 -9.14 -1.18 1.46
C MET A 22 -8.49 -2.57 1.32
N GLY A 23 -7.49 -2.66 0.43
CA GLY A 23 -6.68 -3.88 0.25
C GLY A 23 -5.43 -3.95 1.14
N ALA A 24 -5.13 -2.89 1.91
CA ALA A 24 -3.94 -2.82 2.74
C ALA A 24 -4.08 -3.69 3.99
N GLY A 25 -3.19 -4.67 4.16
CA GLY A 25 -3.03 -5.43 5.39
C GLY A 25 -1.80 -4.94 6.17
N TYR A 26 -2.01 -4.45 7.39
CA TYR A 26 -0.91 -4.03 8.25
C TYR A 26 -1.35 -4.02 9.73
N MET A 27 -0.36 -4.03 10.63
CA MET A 27 -0.57 -3.87 12.08
C MET A 27 0.47 -2.88 12.63
N LEU A 28 0.02 -2.04 13.57
CA LEU A 28 0.88 -1.24 14.42
C LEU A 28 0.74 -1.77 15.85
N LEU A 29 1.78 -2.43 16.35
CA LEU A 29 1.76 -3.08 17.65
C LEU A 29 2.63 -2.28 18.62
N PHE A 30 2.00 -1.74 19.66
CA PHE A 30 2.64 -0.95 20.70
C PHE A 30 2.96 -1.87 21.89
N TYR A 31 4.24 -2.12 22.14
CA TYR A 31 4.69 -2.92 23.29
C TYR A 31 5.04 -1.99 24.45
N GLY A 32 4.00 -1.60 25.21
CA GLY A 32 4.14 -0.66 26.31
C GLY A 32 4.78 0.67 25.86
N THR A 33 5.81 1.10 26.59
CA THR A 33 6.59 2.31 26.28
C THR A 33 8.00 1.96 25.76
N GLU A 34 8.20 0.79 25.16
CA GLU A 34 9.54 0.37 24.71
C GLU A 34 9.71 0.47 23.20
N ARG A 35 8.73 -0.06 22.45
CA ARG A 35 8.84 -0.18 21.00
C ARG A 35 7.49 -0.18 20.28
N LEU A 36 7.53 0.29 19.05
CA LEU A 36 6.52 0.09 18.01
C LEU A 36 7.01 -0.99 17.05
N ARG A 37 6.18 -2.01 16.82
CA ARG A 37 6.36 -2.96 15.72
C ARG A 37 5.41 -2.60 14.59
N VAL A 38 5.97 -2.38 13.40
CA VAL A 38 5.20 -2.23 12.17
C VAL A 38 5.22 -3.55 11.43
N VAL A 39 4.04 -4.04 11.09
CA VAL A 39 3.82 -5.26 10.31
C VAL A 39 3.08 -4.88 9.04
N ILE A 40 3.59 -5.25 7.87
CA ILE A 40 2.89 -5.08 6.58
C ILE A 40 2.72 -6.47 5.97
N THR A 41 1.50 -6.80 5.56
CA THR A 41 1.13 -8.13 5.06
C THR A 41 0.70 -8.04 3.60
N SER A 42 0.99 -9.07 2.82
CA SER A 42 0.56 -9.16 1.41
C SER A 42 -0.96 -9.33 1.24
N THR A 43 -1.68 -9.66 2.31
CA THR A 43 -3.11 -9.98 2.28
C THR A 43 -3.84 -9.43 3.51
N ALA A 44 -5.16 -9.48 3.49
CA ALA A 44 -6.02 -9.13 4.61
C ALA A 44 -5.87 -10.12 5.78
N ILE A 45 -6.04 -9.63 7.01
CA ILE A 45 -5.95 -10.43 8.23
C ILE A 45 -7.26 -11.22 8.44
N THR A 46 -7.43 -12.28 7.66
CA THR A 46 -8.60 -13.16 7.71
C THR A 46 -8.17 -14.62 7.61
N ARG A 47 -8.77 -15.50 8.41
CA ARG A 47 -8.37 -16.92 8.48
C ARG A 47 -8.21 -17.57 7.10
N ARG A 48 -9.18 -17.36 6.20
CA ARG A 48 -9.19 -17.90 4.84
C ARG A 48 -7.87 -17.65 4.09
N HIS A 49 -7.42 -16.39 4.04
CA HIS A 49 -6.20 -16.06 3.29
C HIS A 49 -4.95 -16.67 3.93
N TRP A 50 -4.90 -16.79 5.25
CA TRP A 50 -3.74 -17.35 5.94
C TRP A 50 -3.69 -18.88 5.91
N ASP A 51 -4.84 -19.54 5.75
CA ASP A 51 -4.93 -21.00 5.62
C ASP A 51 -4.71 -21.45 4.15
N GLU A 52 -5.15 -20.65 3.17
CA GLU A 52 -5.26 -21.07 1.77
C GLU A 52 -4.16 -20.52 0.85
N THR A 53 -3.53 -19.38 1.17
CA THR A 53 -2.58 -18.71 0.27
C THR A 53 -1.18 -18.58 0.85
N SER A 54 -0.18 -18.56 -0.02
CA SER A 54 1.17 -18.16 0.37
C SER A 54 1.21 -16.64 0.58
N ASN A 55 1.63 -16.21 1.76
CA ASN A 55 1.64 -14.80 2.14
C ASN A 55 3.03 -14.38 2.57
N VAL A 56 3.36 -13.10 2.34
CA VAL A 56 4.62 -12.49 2.77
C VAL A 56 4.31 -11.43 3.82
N VAL A 57 5.18 -11.35 4.82
CA VAL A 57 5.08 -10.38 5.90
C VAL A 57 6.39 -9.64 6.04
N TRP A 58 6.33 -8.32 6.02
CA TRP A 58 7.43 -7.46 6.43
C TRP A 58 7.21 -7.02 7.87
N VAL A 59 8.24 -7.13 8.71
CA VAL A 59 8.20 -6.76 10.12
C VAL A 59 9.43 -5.95 10.47
N GLN A 60 9.23 -4.82 11.14
CA GLN A 60 10.32 -4.05 11.74
C GLN A 60 9.92 -3.42 13.07
N ASP A 61 10.84 -3.45 14.03
CA ASP A 61 10.72 -2.79 15.33
C ASP A 61 11.42 -1.42 15.33
N PHE A 62 10.78 -0.46 16.00
CA PHE A 62 11.26 0.89 16.22
C PHE A 62 11.21 1.19 17.73
N ALA A 63 12.37 1.51 18.31
CA ALA A 63 12.46 1.86 19.73
C ALA A 63 11.92 3.27 19.98
N ILE A 64 11.58 3.60 21.22
CA ILE A 64 11.30 5.00 21.60
C ILE A 64 12.58 5.84 21.47
N LYS A 65 12.44 7.07 20.99
CA LYS A 65 13.54 8.05 20.94
C LYS A 65 14.00 8.38 22.34
N SER A 66 15.27 8.17 22.63
CA SER A 66 15.92 8.78 23.79
C SER A 66 16.06 10.28 23.58
N ALA A 67 15.82 11.10 24.60
CA ALA A 67 16.00 12.55 24.56
C ALA A 67 17.41 13.01 24.09
N ILE A 68 18.40 12.11 24.13
CA ILE A 68 19.81 12.34 23.79
C ILE A 68 20.07 12.30 22.27
N ASN A 69 19.20 11.67 21.47
CA ASN A 69 19.42 11.45 20.04
C ASN A 69 18.48 12.31 19.19
N SER A 70 18.74 13.61 19.15
CA SER A 70 18.03 14.60 18.32
C SER A 70 18.72 14.84 16.97
N ASN A 71 19.34 13.81 16.41
CA ASN A 71 19.86 13.89 15.04
C ASN A 71 18.68 14.01 14.05
N PRO A 72 18.85 14.78 12.96
CA PRO A 72 17.83 14.86 11.91
C PRO A 72 17.56 13.46 11.35
N SER A 73 16.27 13.13 11.21
CA SER A 73 15.84 11.85 10.64
C SER A 73 16.44 11.70 9.22
N PRO A 74 17.03 10.54 8.89
CA PRO A 74 17.47 10.25 7.52
C PRO A 74 16.34 10.46 6.50
N PRO A 75 16.63 10.82 5.24
CA PRO A 75 15.60 11.06 4.22
C PRO A 75 14.60 9.89 4.08
N LEU A 76 15.09 8.65 4.11
CA LEU A 76 14.26 7.46 4.05
C LEU A 76 13.30 7.34 5.24
N ALA A 77 13.77 7.67 6.45
CA ALA A 77 12.96 7.69 7.67
C ALA A 77 11.84 8.72 7.55
N THR A 78 12.18 9.95 7.15
CA THR A 78 11.21 11.03 6.94
C THR A 78 10.14 10.64 5.92
N ARG A 79 10.54 10.02 4.80
CA ARG A 79 9.60 9.52 3.77
C ARG A 79 8.68 8.44 4.34
N PHE A 80 9.24 7.43 5.00
CA PHE A 80 8.47 6.35 5.60
C PHE A 80 7.42 6.88 6.59
N THR A 81 7.83 7.74 7.51
CA THR A 81 6.93 8.30 8.53
C THR A 81 5.87 9.22 7.93
N THR A 82 6.22 9.98 6.90
CA THR A 82 5.26 10.88 6.21
C THR A 82 4.19 10.07 5.49
N THR A 83 4.58 9.05 4.71
CA THR A 83 3.62 8.17 4.03
C THR A 83 2.74 7.43 5.04
N LEU A 84 3.33 6.90 6.11
CA LEU A 84 2.58 6.21 7.16
C LEU A 84 1.60 7.15 7.87
N ALA A 85 2.02 8.39 8.18
CA ALA A 85 1.15 9.38 8.80
C ALA A 85 -0.04 9.73 7.91
N ASN A 86 0.19 9.94 6.61
CA ASN A 86 -0.86 10.22 5.64
C ASN A 86 -1.86 9.06 5.53
N LEU A 87 -1.36 7.83 5.46
CA LEU A 87 -2.19 6.62 5.40
C LEU A 87 -3.11 6.51 6.64
N LEU A 88 -2.55 6.61 7.83
CA LEU A 88 -3.29 6.47 9.09
C LEU A 88 -4.28 7.62 9.30
N THR A 89 -3.91 8.83 8.90
CA THR A 89 -4.79 10.00 8.96
C THR A 89 -5.99 9.80 8.05
N HIS A 90 -5.77 9.37 6.82
CA HIS A 90 -6.84 9.10 5.85
C HIS A 90 -7.76 7.95 6.31
N GLN A 91 -7.21 6.94 6.98
CA GLN A 91 -7.99 5.85 7.58
C GLN A 91 -8.68 6.22 8.90
N ARG A 92 -8.61 7.50 9.29
CA ARG A 92 -9.25 8.05 10.50
C ARG A 92 -8.76 7.39 11.80
N VAL A 93 -7.51 6.92 11.81
CA VAL A 93 -6.90 6.32 13.01
C VAL A 93 -6.78 7.33 14.14
N HIS A 94 -6.56 8.61 13.82
CA HIS A 94 -6.50 9.68 14.81
C HIS A 94 -7.80 9.76 15.64
N SER A 95 -8.96 9.65 14.99
CA SER A 95 -10.27 9.67 15.67
C SER A 95 -10.44 8.45 16.59
N ALA A 96 -9.93 7.29 16.18
CA ALA A 96 -9.93 6.09 17.03
C ALA A 96 -9.06 6.29 18.28
N LEU A 97 -7.85 6.84 18.11
CA LEU A 97 -6.93 7.11 19.23
C LEU A 97 -7.52 8.09 20.24
N GLN A 98 -8.11 9.19 19.77
CA GLN A 98 -8.80 10.16 20.64
C GLN A 98 -9.93 9.50 21.43
N SER A 99 -10.71 8.63 20.78
CA SER A 99 -11.84 7.96 21.41
C SER A 99 -11.40 6.91 22.44
N LEU A 100 -10.35 6.14 22.14
CA LEU A 100 -9.75 5.21 23.09
C LEU A 100 -9.11 5.94 24.29
N SER A 101 -8.49 7.11 24.04
CA SER A 101 -7.93 7.98 25.08
C SER A 101 -9.03 8.50 26.01
N ALA A 102 -10.13 9.05 25.46
CA ALA A 102 -11.28 9.51 26.24
C ALA A 102 -11.93 8.39 27.07
N ALA A 103 -11.90 7.15 26.58
CA ALA A 103 -12.38 5.97 27.30
C ALA A 103 -11.37 5.40 28.32
N SER A 104 -10.22 6.06 28.55
CA SER A 104 -9.14 5.57 29.43
C SER A 104 -8.62 4.17 29.06
N LEU A 105 -8.67 3.82 27.77
CA LEU A 105 -8.19 2.54 27.23
C LEU A 105 -6.75 2.60 26.68
N LEU A 106 -6.14 3.78 26.67
CA LEU A 106 -4.75 4.00 26.28
C LEU A 106 -3.93 4.52 27.47
N PRO A 107 -2.61 4.23 27.51
CA PRO A 107 -1.71 4.87 28.46
C PRO A 107 -1.74 6.40 28.32
N PRO A 108 -1.74 7.17 29.42
CA PRO A 108 -1.78 8.63 29.37
C PRO A 108 -0.54 9.26 28.72
N THR A 109 0.55 8.49 28.62
CA THR A 109 1.81 8.89 27.99
C THR A 109 1.78 8.82 26.46
N LEU A 110 0.75 8.23 25.86
CA LEU A 110 0.65 8.10 24.42
C LEU A 110 -0.02 9.36 23.81
N PRO A 111 0.68 10.14 22.97
CA PRO A 111 0.12 11.35 22.37
C PRO A 111 -0.94 10.95 21.34
N THR A 112 -2.19 11.32 21.64
CA THR A 112 -3.35 11.03 20.79
C THR A 112 -3.80 12.25 19.97
N THR A 113 -3.07 13.36 20.03
CA THR A 113 -3.43 14.63 19.38
C THR A 113 -3.33 14.55 17.86
N SER A 114 -2.28 13.91 17.33
CA SER A 114 -2.10 13.68 15.90
C SER A 114 -1.28 12.42 15.63
N ILE A 115 -1.41 11.85 14.43
CA ILE A 115 -0.59 10.71 14.03
C ILE A 115 0.89 11.07 13.99
N THR A 116 1.24 12.28 13.54
CA THR A 116 2.63 12.74 13.51
C THR A 116 3.23 12.81 14.91
N ALA A 117 2.47 13.28 15.90
CA ALA A 117 2.92 13.29 17.30
C ALA A 117 3.08 11.88 17.88
N LEU A 118 2.23 10.93 17.47
CA LEU A 118 2.40 9.52 17.83
C LEU A 118 3.67 8.93 17.24
N LEU A 119 3.90 9.13 15.94
CA LEU A 119 5.07 8.58 15.26
C LEU A 119 6.37 9.26 15.70
N SER A 120 6.34 10.52 16.16
CA SER A 120 7.55 11.22 16.62
C SER A 120 8.18 10.61 17.87
N LEU A 121 7.43 9.80 18.63
CA LEU A 121 7.94 9.05 19.78
C LEU A 121 8.97 7.99 19.38
N PHE A 122 8.89 7.45 18.16
CA PHE A 122 9.69 6.30 17.76
C PHE A 122 10.86 6.69 16.87
N ASP A 123 11.98 6.00 17.03
CA ASP A 123 13.18 6.20 16.24
C ASP A 123 13.12 5.40 14.93
N PHE A 124 12.79 6.09 13.84
CA PHE A 124 12.76 5.54 12.48
C PHE A 124 14.11 5.62 11.76
N SER A 125 15.20 6.06 12.42
CA SER A 125 16.53 6.22 11.80
C SER A 125 17.06 4.95 11.13
N ARG A 126 16.63 3.78 11.61
CA ARG A 126 17.05 2.46 11.11
C ARG A 126 16.05 1.82 10.13
N VAL A 127 15.07 2.57 9.62
CA VAL A 127 14.15 2.03 8.61
C VAL A 127 14.93 1.55 7.40
N LYS A 128 14.59 0.36 6.89
CA LYS A 128 15.30 -0.28 5.77
C LYS A 128 14.55 -0.21 4.45
N VAL A 129 13.32 0.28 4.46
CA VAL A 129 12.42 0.27 3.31
C VAL A 129 11.80 1.65 3.11
N ALA A 130 11.45 1.95 1.86
CA ALA A 130 10.57 3.06 1.55
C ALA A 130 9.12 2.56 1.55
N LEU A 131 8.23 3.29 2.20
CA LEU A 131 6.80 3.00 2.17
C LEU A 131 6.15 3.73 0.99
N VAL A 132 5.50 2.97 0.11
CA VAL A 132 4.66 3.49 -0.99
C VAL A 132 3.23 3.05 -0.73
N ALA A 133 2.30 4.01 -0.69
CA ALA A 133 0.89 3.74 -0.42
C ALA A 133 -0.01 4.31 -1.52
N SER A 134 -1.03 3.56 -1.88
CA SER A 134 -2.15 4.06 -2.69
C SER A 134 -3.24 4.54 -1.73
N ILE A 135 -3.42 5.85 -1.64
CA ILE A 135 -4.44 6.47 -0.80
C ILE A 135 -5.50 7.07 -1.75
N PRO A 136 -6.80 6.78 -1.56
CA PRO A 136 -7.82 7.33 -2.43
C PRO A 136 -7.97 8.84 -2.20
N GLY A 137 -8.19 9.57 -3.29
CA GLY A 137 -8.35 11.01 -3.27
C GLY A 137 -8.09 11.63 -4.63
N LYS A 138 -8.33 12.94 -4.73
CA LYS A 138 -7.92 13.76 -5.86
C LYS A 138 -6.65 14.51 -5.47
N TYR A 139 -5.62 14.40 -6.29
CA TYR A 139 -4.30 14.96 -6.01
C TYR A 139 -3.94 15.95 -7.11
N ASP A 140 -3.86 17.22 -6.75
CA ASP A 140 -3.52 18.31 -7.66
C ASP A 140 -2.12 18.85 -7.37
N GLY A 141 -1.36 19.10 -8.45
CA GLY A 141 0.03 19.51 -8.35
C GLY A 141 1.00 18.35 -8.14
N TRP A 142 2.20 18.49 -8.70
CA TRP A 142 3.23 17.44 -8.69
C TRP A 142 3.59 16.92 -7.29
N PRO A 143 3.75 17.75 -6.25
CA PRO A 143 4.06 17.26 -4.91
C PRO A 143 2.99 16.31 -4.35
N ALA A 144 1.71 16.63 -4.54
CA ALA A 144 0.61 15.79 -4.09
C ALA A 144 0.51 14.50 -4.91
N VAL A 145 0.60 14.60 -6.24
CA VAL A 145 0.58 13.44 -7.15
C VAL A 145 1.72 12.47 -6.85
N MET A 146 2.92 12.97 -6.58
CA MET A 146 4.10 12.16 -6.28
C MET A 146 4.10 11.57 -4.87
N SER A 147 3.06 11.79 -4.06
CA SER A 147 2.96 11.24 -2.70
C SER A 147 2.22 9.91 -2.61
N VAL A 148 1.58 9.45 -3.70
CA VAL A 148 0.67 8.30 -3.68
C VAL A 148 0.82 7.40 -4.91
N GLY A 149 0.45 6.13 -4.77
CA GLY A 149 0.33 5.18 -5.88
C GLY A 149 1.63 5.00 -6.67
N HIS A 150 1.50 4.76 -7.99
CA HIS A 150 2.66 4.53 -8.85
C HIS A 150 3.53 5.79 -9.04
N THR A 151 2.98 6.99 -8.97
CA THR A 151 3.77 8.24 -8.96
C THR A 151 4.53 8.43 -7.64
N GLY A 152 4.01 7.89 -6.54
CA GLY A 152 4.74 7.71 -5.27
C GLY A 152 5.90 6.72 -5.39
N LEU A 153 5.73 5.63 -6.15
CA LEU A 153 6.82 4.72 -6.52
C LEU A 153 7.90 5.47 -7.32
N MET A 154 7.53 6.26 -8.33
CA MET A 154 8.48 7.05 -9.13
C MET A 154 9.33 7.98 -8.27
N SER A 155 8.70 8.74 -7.37
CA SER A 155 9.43 9.59 -6.43
C SER A 155 10.35 8.77 -5.53
N THR A 156 9.94 7.56 -5.14
CA THR A 156 10.75 6.68 -4.29
C THR A 156 11.99 6.17 -5.02
N VAL A 157 11.83 5.73 -6.26
CA VAL A 157 12.95 5.30 -7.13
C VAL A 157 13.95 6.44 -7.29
N ASN A 158 13.47 7.67 -7.46
CA ASN A 158 14.33 8.86 -7.58
C ASN A 158 15.11 9.13 -6.30
N ASP A 159 14.43 9.16 -5.15
CA ASP A 159 15.05 9.45 -3.86
C ASP A 159 16.10 8.39 -3.46
N LEU A 160 15.89 7.14 -3.88
CA LEU A 160 16.84 6.04 -3.66
C LEU A 160 18.01 6.03 -4.66
N GLY A 161 18.02 6.94 -5.65
CA GLY A 161 19.04 6.95 -6.70
C GLY A 161 18.95 5.73 -7.63
N MET A 162 17.80 5.06 -7.69
CA MET A 162 17.58 3.81 -8.45
C MET A 162 17.01 4.05 -9.85
N LYS A 163 17.14 5.27 -10.38
CA LYS A 163 16.69 5.60 -11.73
C LYS A 163 17.40 4.73 -12.76
N VAL A 164 16.66 4.27 -13.76
CA VAL A 164 17.22 3.51 -14.88
C VAL A 164 18.23 4.38 -15.65
N PRO A 165 19.49 3.93 -15.82
CA PRO A 165 20.50 4.66 -16.56
C PRO A 165 20.11 4.86 -18.02
N LYS A 166 20.58 5.96 -18.63
CA LYS A 166 20.34 6.23 -20.04
C LYS A 166 20.93 5.10 -20.89
N GLY A 167 20.14 4.58 -21.83
CA GLY A 167 20.54 3.48 -22.71
C GLY A 167 20.45 2.08 -22.09
N SER A 168 20.00 1.98 -20.84
CA SER A 168 19.61 0.71 -20.22
C SER A 168 18.11 0.47 -20.36
N GLU A 169 17.70 -0.79 -20.27
CA GLU A 169 16.30 -1.19 -20.29
C GLU A 169 15.87 -1.71 -18.91
N LEU A 170 14.66 -1.35 -18.50
CA LEU A 170 14.03 -1.88 -17.30
C LEU A 170 13.38 -3.23 -17.62
N SER A 171 13.56 -4.21 -16.75
CA SER A 171 12.77 -5.45 -16.73
C SER A 171 11.87 -5.40 -15.51
N LEU A 172 10.56 -5.60 -15.70
CA LEU A 172 9.57 -5.56 -14.62
C LEU A 172 8.83 -6.87 -14.53
N ASP A 173 8.83 -7.48 -13.36
CA ASP A 173 7.96 -8.60 -13.02
C ASP A 173 6.87 -8.14 -12.06
N TYR A 174 5.61 -8.24 -12.50
CA TYR A 174 4.44 -7.94 -11.70
C TYR A 174 3.80 -9.24 -11.20
N LEU A 175 4.01 -9.52 -9.92
CA LEU A 175 3.36 -10.63 -9.21
C LEU A 175 2.03 -10.13 -8.60
N THR A 176 0.93 -10.79 -8.96
CA THR A 176 -0.40 -10.40 -8.44
C THR A 176 -1.33 -11.60 -8.29
N SER A 177 -2.28 -11.50 -7.35
CA SER A 177 -3.39 -12.45 -7.18
C SER A 177 -4.67 -12.01 -7.89
N SER A 178 -4.68 -10.82 -8.51
CA SER A 178 -5.84 -10.30 -9.26
C SER A 178 -5.37 -9.48 -10.46
N LEU A 179 -6.04 -9.65 -11.60
CA LEU A 179 -5.81 -8.86 -12.80
C LEU A 179 -7.01 -7.96 -13.08
N ALA A 180 -6.74 -6.66 -13.21
CA ALA A 180 -7.68 -5.69 -13.75
C ALA A 180 -7.49 -5.60 -15.28
N PRO A 181 -8.50 -5.11 -16.03
CA PRO A 181 -8.33 -4.79 -17.44
C PRO A 181 -7.40 -3.56 -17.59
N TYR A 182 -6.09 -3.80 -17.65
CA TYR A 182 -5.10 -2.76 -17.86
C TYR A 182 -5.04 -2.34 -19.33
N THR A 183 -5.00 -1.04 -19.59
CA THR A 183 -4.74 -0.51 -20.94
C THR A 183 -3.23 -0.43 -21.18
N THR A 184 -2.81 -0.49 -22.45
CA THR A 184 -1.41 -0.24 -22.84
C THR A 184 -0.92 1.11 -22.32
N GLN A 185 -1.79 2.13 -22.36
CA GLN A 185 -1.52 3.46 -21.82
C GLN A 185 -1.24 3.44 -20.31
N TRP A 186 -1.99 2.64 -19.52
CA TRP A 186 -1.76 2.54 -18.08
C TRP A 186 -0.49 1.75 -17.77
N LEU A 187 -0.26 0.63 -18.46
CA LEU A 187 0.98 -0.15 -18.32
C LEU A 187 2.20 0.71 -18.63
N ARG A 188 2.16 1.50 -19.71
CA ARG A 188 3.25 2.41 -20.04
C ARG A 188 3.47 3.50 -18.99
N GLN A 189 2.39 4.03 -18.39
CA GLN A 189 2.51 4.98 -17.29
C GLN A 189 3.18 4.37 -16.06
N PHE A 190 2.82 3.12 -15.74
CA PHE A 190 3.39 2.38 -14.64
C PHE A 190 4.87 2.08 -14.87
N GLU A 191 5.26 1.64 -16.07
CA GLU A 191 6.66 1.46 -16.46
C GLU A 191 7.47 2.74 -16.28
N ILE A 192 6.99 3.86 -16.82
CA ILE A 192 7.65 5.16 -16.68
C ILE A 192 7.82 5.56 -15.22
N SER A 193 6.85 5.21 -14.37
CA SER A 193 6.98 5.43 -12.93
C SER A 193 8.05 4.55 -12.30
N ALA A 194 8.14 3.27 -12.69
CA ALA A 194 9.17 2.36 -12.19
C ALA A 194 10.58 2.69 -12.73
N GLU A 195 10.70 3.28 -13.92
CA GLU A 195 11.96 3.78 -14.49
C GLU A 195 12.55 4.95 -13.67
N GLY A 196 11.69 5.74 -13.01
CA GLY A 196 12.05 6.98 -12.34
C GLY A 196 12.31 8.14 -13.31
N GLY A 197 12.98 9.17 -12.81
CA GLY A 197 13.27 10.43 -13.50
C GLY A 197 12.07 11.35 -13.68
N ASP A 198 12.12 12.09 -14.79
CA ASP A 198 11.11 13.08 -15.21
C ASP A 198 10.20 12.55 -16.34
N GLY A 199 10.28 11.25 -16.62
CA GLY A 199 9.57 10.61 -17.73
C GLY A 199 8.06 10.81 -17.65
N HIS A 200 7.49 10.81 -16.44
CA HIS A 200 6.05 10.97 -16.26
C HIS A 200 5.57 12.39 -16.60
N GLN A 201 6.38 13.41 -16.30
CA GLN A 201 6.08 14.80 -16.68
C GLN A 201 6.08 14.97 -18.20
N LYS A 202 7.03 14.33 -18.89
CA LYS A 202 7.09 14.31 -20.36
C LYS A 202 5.90 13.56 -20.96
N PHE A 203 5.57 12.40 -20.39
CA PHE A 203 4.43 11.59 -20.82
C PHE A 203 3.11 12.36 -20.71
N MET A 204 2.91 13.13 -19.64
CA MET A 204 1.70 13.92 -19.42
C MET A 204 1.56 15.13 -20.36
N LYS A 205 2.63 15.56 -21.03
CA LYS A 205 2.58 16.60 -22.08
C LYS A 205 2.08 16.06 -23.42
N LEU A 206 2.06 14.74 -23.61
CA LEU A 206 1.58 14.12 -24.84
C LEU A 206 0.05 14.14 -24.91
N SER A 207 -0.51 14.23 -26.13
CA SER A 207 -1.95 14.13 -26.35
C SER A 207 -2.48 12.74 -25.93
N SER A 208 -3.77 12.63 -25.62
CA SER A 208 -4.39 11.33 -25.26
C SER A 208 -4.15 10.27 -26.35
N LYS A 209 -4.31 10.64 -27.62
CA LYS A 209 -4.06 9.77 -28.77
C LYS A 209 -2.59 9.31 -28.84
N ALA A 210 -1.64 10.22 -28.60
CA ALA A 210 -0.22 9.89 -28.60
C ALA A 210 0.13 8.95 -27.44
N ARG A 211 -0.44 9.17 -26.24
CA ARG A 211 -0.22 8.30 -25.07
C ARG A 211 -0.75 6.88 -25.30
N ALA A 212 -1.92 6.73 -25.93
CA ALA A 212 -2.50 5.43 -26.22
C ALA A 212 -1.75 4.64 -27.30
N ALA A 213 -1.04 5.34 -28.21
CA ALA A 213 -0.25 4.73 -29.27
C ALA A 213 1.15 4.29 -28.82
N LEU A 214 1.58 4.65 -27.61
CA LEU A 214 2.90 4.25 -27.11
C LEU A 214 2.91 2.76 -26.77
N PRO A 215 3.91 2.00 -27.26
CA PRO A 215 4.06 0.60 -26.88
C PRO A 215 4.49 0.48 -25.41
N VAL A 216 4.04 -0.60 -24.77
CA VAL A 216 4.61 -1.09 -23.51
C VAL A 216 6.01 -1.63 -23.82
N SER A 217 6.97 -1.46 -22.92
CA SER A 217 8.29 -2.07 -23.10
C SER A 217 8.13 -3.58 -23.22
N GLY A 218 8.91 -4.22 -24.10
CA GLY A 218 8.81 -5.67 -24.33
C GLY A 218 9.24 -6.54 -23.14
N LYS A 219 9.52 -5.96 -21.97
CA LYS A 219 10.09 -6.60 -20.78
C LYS A 219 9.22 -6.44 -19.53
N PHE A 220 7.91 -6.39 -19.72
CA PHE A 220 6.93 -6.42 -18.64
C PHE A 220 6.35 -7.83 -18.49
N GLY A 221 6.85 -8.59 -17.52
CA GLY A 221 6.35 -9.91 -17.14
C GLY A 221 5.21 -9.80 -16.13
N VAL A 222 4.17 -10.61 -16.32
CA VAL A 222 3.11 -10.79 -15.31
C VAL A 222 3.19 -12.20 -14.78
N VAL A 223 3.46 -12.32 -13.47
CA VAL A 223 3.45 -13.61 -12.78
C VAL A 223 2.06 -13.80 -12.19
N TYR A 224 1.30 -14.70 -12.80
CA TYR A 224 -0.07 -15.03 -12.41
C TYR A 224 -0.30 -16.54 -12.48
N PRO A 225 -1.09 -17.14 -11.56
CA PRO A 225 -1.39 -18.57 -11.60
C PRO A 225 -2.04 -18.99 -12.93
N THR A 226 -1.48 -20.01 -13.57
CA THR A 226 -2.12 -20.69 -14.70
C THR A 226 -3.09 -21.75 -14.18
N GLN A 227 -4.08 -22.13 -14.98
CA GLN A 227 -4.97 -23.23 -14.65
C GLN A 227 -4.20 -24.51 -14.28
N LYS A 228 -3.19 -24.87 -15.08
CA LYS A 228 -2.30 -26.01 -14.79
C LYS A 228 -1.62 -25.89 -13.43
N SER A 229 -1.11 -24.70 -13.07
CA SER A 229 -0.48 -24.50 -11.75
C SER A 229 -1.47 -24.68 -10.60
N ILE A 230 -2.73 -24.26 -10.79
CA ILE A 230 -3.79 -24.44 -9.78
C ILE A 230 -4.14 -25.92 -9.64
N GLU A 231 -4.34 -26.63 -10.74
CA GLU A 231 -4.66 -28.07 -10.75
C GLU A 231 -3.52 -28.91 -10.15
N SER A 232 -2.26 -28.55 -10.39
CA SER A 232 -1.11 -29.26 -9.81
C SER A 232 -0.95 -29.10 -8.29
N MET A 233 -1.62 -28.12 -7.67
CA MET A 233 -1.56 -27.92 -6.22
C MET A 233 -2.47 -28.90 -5.44
N GLY A 234 -3.21 -29.78 -6.12
CA GLY A 234 -4.10 -30.77 -5.51
C GLY A 234 -5.45 -30.20 -5.05
N PRO A 235 -6.36 -31.02 -4.49
CA PRO A 235 -7.70 -30.57 -4.10
C PRO A 235 -7.62 -29.65 -2.89
N ARG A 236 -7.63 -28.34 -3.14
CA ARG A 236 -7.99 -27.30 -2.18
C ARG A 236 -9.11 -26.49 -2.81
N LEU A 237 -10.24 -26.37 -2.10
CA LEU A 237 -11.47 -25.63 -2.47
C LEU A 237 -11.29 -24.68 -3.67
N VAL A 238 -11.51 -25.22 -4.88
CA VAL A 238 -11.47 -24.43 -6.11
C VAL A 238 -12.82 -23.74 -6.24
N CYS A 239 -12.86 -22.43 -5.98
CA CYS A 239 -13.98 -21.62 -6.43
C CYS A 239 -13.88 -21.50 -7.96
N THR A 240 -14.65 -22.32 -8.68
CA THR A 240 -14.82 -22.16 -10.12
C THR A 240 -15.66 -20.91 -10.39
N PHE A 241 -15.11 -19.97 -11.15
CA PHE A 241 -15.90 -18.91 -11.76
C PHE A 241 -16.46 -19.47 -13.07
N ASP A 242 -17.73 -19.88 -13.06
CA ASP A 242 -18.43 -20.19 -14.31
C ASP A 242 -18.48 -18.92 -15.17
N SER A 243 -18.19 -19.09 -16.46
CA SER A 243 -18.11 -18.05 -17.48
C SER A 243 -19.16 -16.95 -17.31
N LEU A 244 -18.70 -15.70 -17.19
CA LEU A 244 -19.53 -14.51 -17.14
C LEU A 244 -20.30 -14.35 -18.46
N THR A 245 -21.55 -14.81 -18.50
CA THR A 245 -22.55 -14.30 -19.45
C THR A 245 -23.23 -13.05 -18.87
N PRO A 246 -23.71 -12.11 -19.71
CA PRO A 246 -23.95 -10.73 -19.28
C PRO A 246 -25.13 -10.49 -18.35
N ASN A 247 -25.87 -11.51 -17.92
CA ASN A 247 -27.10 -11.33 -17.17
C ASN A 247 -27.12 -12.16 -15.88
N ARG A 248 -26.90 -11.46 -14.74
CA ARG A 248 -27.21 -11.80 -13.34
C ARG A 248 -27.34 -13.30 -12.98
N LYS A 249 -26.50 -13.79 -12.06
CA LYS A 249 -26.89 -14.30 -10.73
C LYS A 249 -25.67 -14.66 -9.86
N MET A 250 -25.88 -14.56 -8.54
CA MET A 250 -24.93 -14.75 -7.44
C MET A 250 -24.12 -16.05 -7.54
N ALA A 251 -22.87 -15.98 -7.07
CA ALA A 251 -22.04 -17.15 -6.76
C ALA A 251 -22.81 -18.13 -5.88
N ARG A 252 -22.94 -19.39 -6.32
CA ARG A 252 -23.40 -20.50 -5.48
C ARG A 252 -22.21 -21.37 -5.13
N THR A 253 -21.92 -21.46 -3.84
CA THR A 253 -21.00 -22.46 -3.30
C THR A 253 -21.70 -23.83 -3.36
N ARG A 254 -21.11 -24.81 -4.04
CA ARG A 254 -21.41 -26.23 -3.82
C ARG A 254 -20.18 -26.89 -3.21
N LEU A 255 -20.39 -27.62 -2.12
CA LEU A 255 -19.43 -28.61 -1.63
C LEU A 255 -19.47 -29.81 -2.59
N LEU A 256 -18.29 -30.34 -2.94
CA LEU A 256 -18.12 -31.75 -3.26
C LEU A 256 -17.75 -32.47 -1.98
#